data_AF-A0A9P8G965-F1
#
_entry.id   AF-A0A9P8G965-F1
#
_cell.length_a   1.000
_cell.length_b   1.000
_cell.length_c   1.000
_cell.angle_alpha   90.00
_cell.angle_beta   90.00
_cell.angle_gamma   90.00
#
_symmetry.space_group_name_H-M   'P 1'
#
loop_
_entity.id
_entity.type
_entity.pdbx_description
1 polymer ?
#
loop_
_entity_poly.entity_id
_entity_poly.type
_entity_poly.pdbx_seq_one_letter_code
_entity_poly.pdbx_strand_id
1 'polypeptide(L)'
;MPFSAPKFKKTGLCTIGAAGLVIIEFPYFSATTRSKPSTVDYHDVYNETLGFQEIFLVSLPERTDRRDSFAVQARLSNISFTVVDGVDGTTVSDKALPYTMDLTSPQVGCWRAHMNIMQDMVANNIATALIFEDDADWDVGIRAQMRELARGTRWLGDETEKDTKHSSPFGDDWDILWVGHCSTKSGHDPRRWVVPHDPTVVPPEHRIYHDKPNMQNWEAGPNADNQTRIFFVATWGVCTTAYAVSIRGAMKMLYHQSLSKFNMPIDTGLGFMCANPLGASNFRCIAPYPTMVGLSRPAGDITRFSDINTGLFGDVQPSEKSRSEGLVFSVHQNIERLVTGHAEFQSQFPENTGETMQFDEISAATGHGEVVDLQVRET
;
A
#
# COMPACT_ATOMS: atom_id res chain seq x y z
N MET A 1 50.66 47.12 -31.79
CA MET A 1 51.46 47.99 -30.90
C MET A 1 50.52 48.69 -29.93
N PRO A 2 50.95 48.89 -28.68
CA PRO A 2 50.15 48.52 -27.51
C PRO A 2 49.75 49.73 -26.65
N PHE A 3 48.79 49.54 -25.74
CA PHE A 3 48.72 50.34 -24.51
C PHE A 3 48.77 49.45 -23.27
N SER A 4 49.58 49.95 -22.34
CA SER A 4 50.22 49.31 -21.19
C SER A 4 49.25 48.93 -20.07
N ALA A 5 49.54 47.80 -19.40
CA ALA A 5 48.97 47.44 -18.11
C ALA A 5 49.70 48.19 -16.96
N PRO A 6 49.03 48.48 -15.83
CA PRO A 6 49.71 48.92 -14.62
C PRO A 6 50.12 47.73 -13.74
N LYS A 7 51.37 47.77 -13.27
CA LYS A 7 51.94 46.94 -12.21
C LYS A 7 51.39 47.39 -10.86
N PHE A 8 50.97 46.45 -10.00
CA PHE A 8 50.89 46.67 -8.55
C PHE A 8 51.88 45.78 -7.82
N LYS A 9 52.71 46.43 -6.98
CA LYS A 9 53.70 45.83 -6.08
C LYS A 9 52.99 45.22 -4.85
N LYS A 10 53.50 44.07 -4.40
CA LYS A 10 53.23 43.45 -3.10
C LYS A 10 53.74 44.33 -1.95
N THR A 11 52.98 44.44 -0.86
CA THR A 11 53.25 43.76 0.45
C THR A 11 52.32 44.33 1.52
N GLY A 12 51.64 43.44 2.24
CA GLY A 12 50.79 43.77 3.38
C GLY A 12 50.30 42.46 4.01
N LEU A 13 51.16 41.85 4.81
CA LEU A 13 50.86 40.70 5.66
C LEU A 13 49.79 41.15 6.67
N CYS A 14 48.58 40.58 6.60
CA CYS A 14 47.56 40.78 7.62
C CYS A 14 47.14 39.41 8.15
N THR A 15 47.36 39.27 9.46
CA THR A 15 47.13 38.13 10.32
C THR A 15 45.75 37.50 10.15
N ILE A 16 45.72 36.17 10.02
CA ILE A 16 44.50 35.35 10.12
C ILE A 16 44.01 35.44 11.57
N GLY A 17 43.00 36.26 11.81
CA GLY A 17 42.18 36.20 13.02
C GLY A 17 41.19 35.05 12.89
N ALA A 18 41.20 34.15 13.86
CA ALA A 18 40.24 33.04 13.96
C ALA A 18 38.81 33.59 14.05
N ALA A 19 38.03 33.44 12.97
CA ALA A 19 36.59 33.61 13.01
C ALA A 19 35.99 32.28 13.49
N GLY A 20 35.41 32.32 14.69
CA GLY A 20 34.74 31.17 15.30
C GLY A 20 33.63 30.62 14.41
N LEU A 21 33.58 29.29 14.35
CA LEU A 21 32.48 28.53 13.79
C LEU A 21 31.22 28.86 14.60
N VAL A 22 30.37 29.75 14.09
CA VAL A 22 29.02 29.93 14.62
C VAL A 22 28.20 28.74 14.12
N ILE A 23 28.09 27.71 14.97
CA ILE A 23 27.10 26.65 14.79
C ILE A 23 25.74 27.32 15.03
N ILE A 24 25.03 27.65 13.96
CA ILE A 24 23.61 28.00 14.06
C ILE A 24 22.87 26.67 14.26
N GLU A 25 22.71 26.26 15.52
CA GLU A 25 21.74 25.22 15.86
C GLU A 25 20.34 25.79 15.58
N PHE A 26 19.60 25.16 14.67
CA PHE A 26 18.19 25.41 14.48
C PHE A 26 17.42 24.73 15.62
N PRO A 27 16.80 25.47 16.58
CA PRO A 27 16.11 24.86 17.68
C PRO A 27 14.60 24.78 17.35
N TYR A 28 14.22 24.14 16.24
CA TYR A 28 12.80 23.92 15.94
C TYR A 28 12.63 22.65 15.11
N PHE A 29 12.33 21.54 15.79
CA PHE A 29 11.16 20.67 15.55
C PHE A 29 11.16 19.58 16.64
N SER A 30 10.82 19.96 17.86
CA SER A 30 10.23 19.00 18.80
C SER A 30 8.77 19.38 18.93
N ALA A 31 7.98 18.97 17.93
CA ALA A 31 6.53 18.94 18.07
C ALA A 31 6.20 17.79 19.01
N THR A 32 6.29 18.05 20.32
CA THR A 32 5.70 17.16 21.32
C THR A 32 4.20 17.42 21.33
N THR A 33 3.49 16.81 20.38
CA THR A 33 2.07 16.55 20.54
C THR A 33 1.91 15.64 21.75
N ARG A 34 1.54 16.23 22.87
CA ARG A 34 1.14 15.48 24.07
C ARG A 34 -0.26 14.92 23.84
N SER A 35 -0.40 13.95 22.92
CA SER A 35 -1.55 13.06 22.94
C SER A 35 -1.48 12.26 24.24
N LYS A 36 -2.62 12.12 24.93
CA LYS A 36 -2.69 11.17 26.04
C LYS A 36 -2.40 9.79 25.45
N PRO A 37 -1.47 9.00 26.02
CA PRO A 37 -1.20 7.67 25.52
C PRO A 37 -2.36 6.77 25.90
N SER A 38 -3.36 6.66 25.01
CA SER A 38 -4.25 5.50 24.98
C SER A 38 -3.40 4.29 24.63
N THR A 39 -3.55 3.21 25.38
CA THR A 39 -2.95 1.93 25.01
C THR A 39 -3.67 1.44 23.76
N VAL A 40 -3.00 1.50 22.60
CA VAL A 40 -3.53 1.07 21.31
C VAL A 40 -3.55 -0.46 21.26
N ASP A 41 -4.75 -1.02 21.21
CA ASP A 41 -5.02 -2.45 21.19
C ASP A 41 -5.11 -2.94 19.74
N TYR A 42 -4.80 -4.21 19.49
CA TYR A 42 -5.12 -4.85 18.20
C TYR A 42 -6.61 -4.74 17.87
N HIS A 43 -7.47 -4.61 18.89
CA HIS A 43 -8.90 -4.38 18.70
C HIS A 43 -9.24 -3.06 17.99
N ASP A 44 -8.30 -2.10 17.89
CA ASP A 44 -8.52 -0.84 17.16
C ASP A 44 -8.72 -1.07 15.65
N VAL A 45 -8.30 -2.22 15.10
CA VAL A 45 -8.58 -2.60 13.69
C VAL A 45 -10.06 -2.89 13.41
N TYR A 46 -10.90 -2.98 14.44
CA TYR A 46 -12.34 -3.19 14.33
C TYR A 46 -13.16 -1.89 14.31
N ASN A 47 -12.50 -0.72 14.38
CA ASN A 47 -13.17 0.57 14.21
C ASN A 47 -13.53 0.85 12.74
N GLU A 48 -14.22 1.96 12.46
CA GLU A 48 -14.63 2.32 11.09
C GLU A 48 -13.48 2.66 10.12
N THR A 49 -12.27 2.88 10.64
CA THR A 49 -11.07 3.20 9.86
C THR A 49 -10.05 2.05 9.80
N LEU A 50 -10.43 0.83 10.20
CA LEU A 50 -9.57 -0.35 10.23
C LEU A 50 -8.25 -0.15 11.00
N GLY A 51 -8.24 0.74 12.00
CA GLY A 51 -7.07 1.06 12.81
C GLY A 51 -6.17 2.16 12.24
N PHE A 52 -6.52 2.77 11.10
CA PHE A 52 -5.85 3.94 10.54
C PHE A 52 -6.48 5.24 11.03
N GLN A 53 -5.81 6.39 10.85
CA GLN A 53 -6.43 7.67 11.16
C GLN A 53 -7.49 8.03 10.12
N GLU A 54 -7.18 7.85 8.84
CA GLU A 54 -8.08 8.14 7.72
C GLU A 54 -8.12 6.99 6.71
N ILE A 55 -9.24 6.88 5.99
CA ILE A 55 -9.33 6.05 4.79
C ILE A 55 -9.67 6.96 3.62
N PHE A 56 -8.88 6.89 2.56
CA PHE A 56 -9.12 7.63 1.31
C PHE A 56 -9.57 6.70 0.19
N LEU A 57 -10.56 7.14 -0.57
CA LEU A 57 -10.94 6.55 -1.86
C LEU A 57 -10.44 7.48 -2.96
N VAL A 58 -9.51 7.02 -3.81
CA VAL A 58 -9.14 7.75 -5.02
C VAL A 58 -10.03 7.32 -6.18
N SER A 59 -10.80 8.25 -6.74
CA SER A 59 -11.75 7.98 -7.81
C SER A 59 -11.89 9.19 -8.72
N LEU A 60 -11.91 9.01 -10.03
CA LEU A 60 -12.22 10.12 -10.95
C LEU A 60 -13.64 10.68 -10.67
N PRO A 61 -13.84 12.01 -10.71
CA PRO A 61 -15.16 12.63 -10.46
C PRO A 61 -16.30 12.07 -11.32
N GLU A 62 -16.00 11.71 -12.57
CA GLU A 62 -16.93 11.17 -13.54
C GLU A 62 -17.29 9.70 -13.31
N ARG A 63 -16.49 8.94 -12.53
CA ARG A 63 -16.72 7.52 -12.20
C ARG A 63 -17.72 7.35 -11.06
N THR A 64 -18.87 8.01 -11.20
CA THR A 64 -20.00 7.92 -10.26
C THR A 64 -20.46 6.48 -10.04
N ASP A 65 -20.36 5.63 -11.08
CA ASP A 65 -20.64 4.19 -11.00
C ASP A 65 -19.75 3.46 -9.98
N ARG A 66 -18.45 3.79 -9.95
CA ARG A 66 -17.49 3.21 -8.99
C ARG A 66 -17.68 3.77 -7.59
N ARG A 67 -17.94 5.09 -7.48
CA ARG A 67 -18.23 5.74 -6.18
C ARG A 67 -19.49 5.17 -5.52
N ASP A 68 -20.56 4.94 -6.28
CA ASP A 68 -21.80 4.33 -5.77
C ASP A 68 -21.54 2.90 -5.26
N SER A 69 -20.81 2.10 -6.03
CA SER A 69 -20.42 0.74 -5.67
C SER A 69 -19.61 0.71 -4.37
N PHE A 70 -18.56 1.54 -4.29
CA PHE A 70 -17.69 1.63 -3.11
C PHE A 70 -18.47 2.11 -1.89
N ALA A 71 -19.39 3.08 -2.03
CA ALA A 71 -20.20 3.58 -0.92
C ALA A 71 -21.08 2.49 -0.30
N VAL A 72 -21.69 1.63 -1.12
CA VAL A 72 -22.48 0.47 -0.63
C VAL A 72 -21.57 -0.54 0.07
N GLN A 73 -20.46 -0.91 -0.56
CA GLN A 73 -19.48 -1.87 -0.02
C GLN A 73 -18.90 -1.42 1.32
N ALA A 74 -18.48 -0.16 1.43
CA ALA A 74 -17.97 0.45 2.65
C ALA A 74 -19.04 0.50 3.74
N ARG A 75 -20.29 0.89 3.40
CA ARG A 75 -21.40 0.90 4.36
C ARG A 75 -21.70 -0.49 4.93
N LEU A 76 -21.73 -1.52 4.08
CA LEU A 76 -21.97 -2.91 4.50
C LEU A 76 -20.83 -3.46 5.37
N SER A 77 -19.62 -2.94 5.20
CA SER A 77 -18.44 -3.32 5.98
C SER A 77 -18.23 -2.45 7.24
N ASN A 78 -19.10 -1.47 7.47
CA ASN A 78 -18.94 -0.42 8.48
C ASN A 78 -17.58 0.31 8.38
N ILE A 79 -17.20 0.67 7.16
CA ILE A 79 -15.97 1.40 6.84
C ILE A 79 -16.33 2.84 6.49
N SER A 80 -15.70 3.80 7.17
CA SER A 80 -15.76 5.22 6.82
C SER A 80 -14.66 5.56 5.82
N PHE A 81 -14.90 6.52 4.93
CA PHE A 81 -13.89 6.96 3.97
C PHE A 81 -14.13 8.41 3.54
N THR A 82 -13.06 9.03 3.05
CA THR A 82 -13.06 10.35 2.40
C THR A 82 -12.70 10.18 0.93
N VAL A 83 -13.51 10.72 0.04
CA VAL A 83 -13.22 10.67 -1.40
C VAL A 83 -12.18 11.74 -1.74
N VAL A 84 -11.17 11.34 -2.51
CA VAL A 84 -10.19 12.22 -3.13
C VAL A 84 -10.36 12.10 -4.63
N ASP A 85 -10.64 13.23 -5.27
CA ASP A 85 -10.85 13.27 -6.71
C ASP A 85 -9.57 12.85 -7.45
N GLY A 86 -9.74 11.89 -8.36
CA GLY A 86 -8.75 11.56 -9.37
C GLY A 86 -8.47 12.78 -10.26
N VAL A 87 -7.30 12.78 -10.89
CA VAL A 87 -6.85 13.92 -11.71
C VAL A 87 -6.84 13.50 -13.17
N ASP A 88 -7.48 14.28 -14.03
CA ASP A 88 -7.24 14.18 -15.47
C ASP A 88 -5.81 14.68 -15.75
N GLY A 89 -4.91 13.76 -16.11
CA GLY A 89 -3.51 14.11 -16.31
C GLY A 89 -3.25 15.04 -17.49
N THR A 90 -4.20 15.26 -18.40
CA THR A 90 -4.08 16.30 -19.44
C THR A 90 -4.16 17.71 -18.87
N THR A 91 -4.70 17.86 -17.65
CA THR A 91 -4.84 19.15 -16.95
C THR A 91 -3.65 19.49 -16.06
N VAL A 92 -2.72 18.54 -15.85
CA VAL A 92 -1.53 18.75 -15.03
C VAL A 92 -0.51 19.58 -15.81
N SER A 93 -0.10 20.72 -15.24
CA SER A 93 0.90 21.58 -15.90
C SER A 93 2.25 20.89 -16.01
N ASP A 94 2.89 20.96 -17.18
CA ASP A 94 4.28 20.51 -17.40
C ASP A 94 5.28 21.10 -16.39
N LYS A 95 5.00 22.31 -15.87
CA LYS A 95 5.83 22.97 -14.87
C LYS A 95 5.81 22.29 -13.50
N ALA A 96 4.78 21.49 -13.23
CA ALA A 96 4.61 20.74 -11.98
C ALA A 96 5.18 19.32 -12.08
N LEU A 97 5.53 18.85 -13.29
CA LEU A 97 6.08 17.52 -13.48
C LEU A 97 7.58 17.50 -13.13
N PRO A 98 8.07 16.44 -12.47
CA PRO A 98 9.51 16.19 -12.37
C PRO A 98 10.17 16.26 -13.74
N TYR A 99 11.39 16.81 -13.82
CA TYR A 99 12.09 17.05 -15.10
C TYR A 99 12.18 15.82 -16.00
N THR A 100 12.27 14.63 -15.42
CA THR A 100 12.40 13.38 -16.18
C THR A 100 11.05 12.73 -16.50
N MET A 101 9.91 13.26 -16.07
CA MET A 101 8.58 12.63 -16.25
C MET A 101 8.29 12.31 -17.73
N ASP A 102 8.10 11.02 -18.00
CA ASP A 102 7.79 10.47 -19.34
C ASP A 102 6.69 9.42 -19.20
N LEU A 103 5.52 9.88 -18.74
CA LEU A 103 4.33 9.06 -18.51
C LEU A 103 3.20 9.52 -19.42
N THR A 104 2.28 8.60 -19.74
CA THR A 104 1.06 8.97 -20.47
C THR A 104 0.16 9.84 -19.58
N SER A 105 -0.73 10.64 -20.18
CA SER A 105 -1.63 11.49 -19.40
C SER A 105 -2.44 10.73 -18.33
N PRO A 106 -3.04 9.55 -18.60
CA PRO A 106 -3.71 8.78 -17.55
C PRO A 106 -2.78 8.37 -16.39
N GLN A 107 -1.53 8.02 -16.69
CA GLN A 107 -0.52 7.68 -15.67
C GLN A 107 -0.12 8.92 -14.85
N VAL A 108 0.05 10.08 -15.49
CA VAL A 108 0.29 11.37 -14.80
C VAL A 108 -0.87 11.70 -13.86
N GLY A 109 -2.10 11.50 -14.32
CA GLY A 109 -3.32 11.72 -13.53
C GLY A 109 -3.38 10.85 -12.28
N CYS A 110 -3.16 9.54 -12.45
CA CYS A 110 -3.07 8.58 -11.34
C CYS A 110 -1.96 8.97 -10.36
N TRP A 111 -0.73 9.22 -10.84
CA TRP A 111 0.38 9.70 -10.01
C TRP A 111 -0.03 10.95 -9.21
N ARG A 112 -0.58 11.96 -9.88
CA ARG A 112 -0.92 13.23 -9.25
C ARG A 112 -1.97 13.07 -8.16
N ALA A 113 -2.99 12.24 -8.38
CA ALA A 113 -4.04 11.97 -7.40
C ALA A 113 -3.47 11.40 -6.09
N HIS A 114 -2.60 10.38 -6.18
CA HIS A 114 -1.93 9.84 -5.00
C HIS A 114 -0.97 10.83 -4.33
N MET A 115 -0.23 11.61 -5.13
CA MET A 115 0.66 12.64 -4.58
C MET A 115 -0.12 13.77 -3.87
N ASN A 116 -1.36 14.06 -4.27
CA ASN A 116 -2.24 15.00 -3.56
C ASN A 116 -2.63 14.47 -2.18
N ILE A 117 -2.92 13.17 -2.05
CA ILE A 117 -3.16 12.53 -0.75
C ILE A 117 -1.93 12.68 0.15
N MET A 118 -0.72 12.43 -0.37
CA MET A 118 0.50 12.60 0.43
C MET A 118 0.69 14.05 0.89
N GLN A 119 0.39 15.03 0.02
CA GLN A 119 0.43 16.45 0.39
C GLN A 119 -0.58 16.78 1.49
N ASP A 120 -1.80 16.27 1.37
CA ASP A 120 -2.87 16.46 2.37
C ASP A 120 -2.47 15.89 3.73
N MET A 121 -1.93 14.66 3.75
CA MET A 121 -1.43 14.04 4.97
C MET A 121 -0.36 14.88 5.67
N VAL A 122 0.60 15.41 4.91
CA VAL A 122 1.67 16.27 5.46
C VAL A 122 1.12 17.61 5.94
N ALA A 123 0.23 18.24 5.16
CA ALA A 123 -0.34 19.55 5.49
C ALA A 123 -1.25 19.50 6.73
N ASN A 124 -2.01 18.42 6.88
CA ASN A 124 -3.01 18.24 7.94
C ASN A 124 -2.55 17.31 9.07
N ASN A 125 -1.28 16.88 9.04
CA ASN A 125 -0.67 16.02 10.07
C ASN A 125 -1.47 14.71 10.30
N ILE A 126 -1.87 14.06 9.20
CA ILE A 126 -2.56 12.76 9.21
C ILE A 126 -1.50 11.68 9.39
N ALA A 127 -1.50 11.00 10.53
CA ALA A 127 -0.45 10.08 10.94
C ALA A 127 -0.40 8.81 10.08
N THR A 128 -1.57 8.24 9.76
CA THR A 128 -1.69 7.04 8.93
C THR A 128 -2.94 7.12 8.06
N ALA A 129 -2.85 6.68 6.82
CA ALA A 129 -4.01 6.59 5.93
C ALA A 129 -3.99 5.27 5.16
N LEU A 130 -5.15 4.63 5.03
CA LEU A 130 -5.38 3.54 4.08
C LEU A 130 -6.02 4.10 2.81
N ILE A 131 -5.45 3.81 1.66
CA ILE A 131 -5.88 4.33 0.37
C ILE A 131 -6.42 3.17 -0.46
N PHE A 132 -7.63 3.33 -0.98
CA PHE A 132 -8.26 2.42 -1.94
C PHE A 132 -8.37 3.09 -3.32
N GLU A 133 -8.06 2.35 -4.38
CA GLU A 133 -8.53 2.65 -5.72
C GLU A 133 -10.03 2.30 -5.83
N ASP A 134 -10.74 2.93 -6.76
CA ASP A 134 -12.19 2.84 -6.85
C ASP A 134 -12.75 1.55 -7.47
N ASP A 135 -11.87 0.65 -7.92
CA ASP A 135 -12.19 -0.73 -8.25
C ASP A 135 -11.69 -1.74 -7.19
N ALA A 136 -11.31 -1.28 -6.00
CA ALA A 136 -10.96 -2.17 -4.89
C ALA A 136 -12.16 -2.98 -4.36
N ASP A 137 -11.86 -4.19 -3.89
CA ASP A 137 -12.79 -5.03 -3.17
C ASP A 137 -12.07 -5.86 -2.10
N TRP A 138 -12.80 -6.36 -1.11
CA TRP A 138 -12.25 -7.14 -0.02
C TRP A 138 -13.18 -8.27 0.40
N ASP A 139 -12.64 -9.28 1.07
CA ASP A 139 -13.45 -10.33 1.66
C ASP A 139 -14.25 -9.80 2.85
N VAL A 140 -15.44 -10.37 3.12
CA VAL A 140 -16.27 -10.04 4.29
C VAL A 140 -15.48 -10.11 5.62
N GLY A 141 -14.44 -10.96 5.68
CA GLY A 141 -13.54 -11.13 6.82
C GLY A 141 -12.39 -10.10 6.94
N ILE A 142 -12.40 -8.98 6.20
CA ILE A 142 -11.29 -8.01 6.14
C ILE A 142 -10.76 -7.57 7.51
N ARG A 143 -11.62 -7.45 8.53
CA ARG A 143 -11.20 -7.06 9.90
C ARG A 143 -10.34 -8.12 10.58
N ALA A 144 -10.66 -9.41 10.37
CA ALA A 144 -9.83 -10.50 10.87
C ALA A 144 -8.48 -10.53 10.14
N GLN A 145 -8.47 -10.26 8.82
CA GLN A 145 -7.22 -10.14 8.07
C GLN A 145 -6.38 -8.95 8.56
N MET A 146 -7.00 -7.78 8.84
CA MET A 146 -6.31 -6.60 9.39
C MET A 146 -5.75 -6.86 10.80
N ARG A 147 -6.42 -7.66 11.63
CA ARG A 147 -5.88 -8.11 12.92
C ARG A 147 -4.59 -8.92 12.72
N GLU A 148 -4.57 -9.84 11.75
CA GLU A 148 -3.35 -10.62 11.46
C GLU A 148 -2.26 -9.76 10.81
N LEU A 149 -2.61 -8.77 9.99
CA LEU A 149 -1.67 -7.76 9.51
C LEU A 149 -1.06 -6.96 10.67
N ALA A 150 -1.87 -6.53 11.64
CA ALA A 150 -1.39 -5.81 12.83
C ALA A 150 -0.44 -6.66 13.69
N ARG A 151 -0.75 -7.94 13.88
CA ARG A 151 0.15 -8.89 14.56
C ARG A 151 1.45 -9.10 13.77
N GLY A 152 1.34 -9.32 12.46
CA GLY A 152 2.48 -9.56 11.59
C GLY A 152 3.41 -8.36 11.46
N THR A 153 2.85 -7.16 11.30
CA THR A 153 3.62 -5.91 11.22
C THR A 153 4.40 -5.64 12.50
N ARG A 154 3.79 -5.79 13.67
CA ARG A 154 4.50 -5.67 14.96
C ARG A 154 5.58 -6.74 15.15
N TRP A 155 5.31 -7.97 14.73
CA TRP A 155 6.29 -9.04 14.82
C TRP A 155 7.48 -8.85 13.86
N LEU A 156 7.22 -8.28 12.68
CA LEU A 156 8.24 -7.93 11.69
C LEU A 156 9.00 -6.63 12.05
N GLY A 157 8.43 -5.76 12.88
CA GLY A 157 9.06 -4.53 13.35
C GLY A 157 10.40 -4.75 14.07
N ASP A 158 11.15 -3.67 14.28
CA ASP A 158 12.41 -3.72 15.02
C ASP A 158 12.19 -4.14 16.49
N GLU A 159 13.09 -4.97 17.01
CA GLU A 159 13.02 -5.51 18.37
C GLU A 159 13.17 -4.44 19.45
N THR A 160 13.79 -3.31 19.09
CA THR A 160 13.98 -2.16 19.98
C THR A 160 12.66 -1.45 20.35
N GLU A 161 11.58 -1.68 19.59
CA GLU A 161 10.26 -1.10 19.83
C GLU A 161 9.31 -2.02 20.62
N LYS A 162 9.71 -3.26 20.97
CA LYS A 162 8.82 -4.23 21.65
C LYS A 162 8.30 -3.76 23.03
N ASP A 163 8.97 -2.79 23.66
CA ASP A 163 8.61 -2.21 24.97
C ASP A 163 8.06 -0.77 24.89
N THR A 164 7.85 -0.21 23.69
CA THR A 164 7.30 1.14 23.54
C THR A 164 5.79 1.11 23.29
N LYS A 165 5.07 2.12 23.81
CA LYS A 165 3.66 2.31 23.49
C LYS A 165 3.55 2.72 22.02
N HIS A 166 3.05 1.83 21.16
CA HIS A 166 2.82 2.14 19.76
C HIS A 166 1.68 3.14 19.57
N SER A 167 1.81 3.98 18.55
CA SER A 167 0.75 4.94 18.17
C SER A 167 -0.32 4.33 17.25
N SER A 168 -0.03 3.15 16.69
CA SER A 168 -0.87 2.44 15.71
C SER A 168 -1.01 0.94 16.06
N PRO A 169 -2.14 0.29 15.73
CA PRO A 169 -2.28 -1.16 15.88
C PRO A 169 -1.24 -1.92 15.05
N PHE A 170 -0.74 -1.33 13.96
CA PHE A 170 0.27 -1.93 13.07
C PHE A 170 1.73 -1.68 13.52
N GLY A 171 1.94 -1.09 14.70
CA GLY A 171 3.26 -0.58 15.10
C GLY A 171 3.64 0.68 14.33
N ASP A 172 4.84 1.20 14.58
CA ASP A 172 5.30 2.49 14.02
C ASP A 172 6.44 2.33 13.00
N ASP A 173 7.09 1.15 12.95
CA ASP A 173 8.18 0.85 12.01
C ASP A 173 7.70 0.30 10.64
N TRP A 174 6.94 1.13 9.92
CA TRP A 174 6.60 0.90 8.52
C TRP A 174 6.39 2.22 7.76
N ASP A 175 6.57 2.21 6.44
CA ASP A 175 6.26 3.34 5.57
C ASP A 175 5.03 3.05 4.72
N ILE A 176 4.94 1.82 4.18
CA ILE A 176 3.74 1.32 3.48
C ILE A 176 3.35 -0.08 3.95
N LEU A 177 2.04 -0.29 4.11
CA LEU A 177 1.42 -1.62 4.17
C LEU A 177 0.69 -1.88 2.85
N TRP A 178 1.23 -2.76 2.01
CA TRP A 178 0.75 -2.95 0.65
C TRP A 178 -0.34 -4.02 0.59
N VAL A 179 -1.53 -3.72 1.10
CA VAL A 179 -2.59 -4.72 1.34
C VAL A 179 -3.33 -5.20 0.08
N GLY A 180 -3.30 -4.42 -1.01
CA GLY A 180 -3.89 -4.71 -2.32
C GLY A 180 -2.87 -4.54 -3.44
N HIS A 181 -2.52 -5.63 -4.11
CA HIS A 181 -1.47 -5.64 -5.14
C HIS A 181 -1.66 -6.78 -6.14
N CYS A 182 -1.05 -6.66 -7.33
CA CYS A 182 -1.03 -7.72 -8.32
C CYS A 182 0.19 -8.64 -8.16
N SER A 183 1.30 -8.14 -7.63
CA SER A 183 2.53 -8.92 -7.40
C SER A 183 3.43 -8.27 -6.36
N THR A 184 4.14 -9.10 -5.61
CA THR A 184 5.05 -8.69 -4.53
C THR A 184 6.20 -9.66 -4.43
N LYS A 185 7.37 -9.15 -4.04
CA LYS A 185 8.57 -9.97 -3.86
C LYS A 185 9.09 -9.88 -2.43
N SER A 186 9.39 -11.02 -1.82
CA SER A 186 10.05 -11.05 -0.51
C SER A 186 11.51 -10.65 -0.61
N GLY A 187 11.97 -9.88 0.38
CA GLY A 187 13.36 -9.48 0.52
C GLY A 187 14.26 -10.49 1.21
N HIS A 188 15.34 -9.96 1.79
CA HIS A 188 16.31 -10.70 2.57
C HIS A 188 15.93 -10.89 4.05
N ASP A 189 14.76 -10.40 4.47
CA ASP A 189 14.27 -10.66 5.83
C ASP A 189 13.73 -12.11 5.88
N PRO A 190 14.34 -13.02 6.66
CA PRO A 190 13.88 -14.40 6.74
C PRO A 190 12.57 -14.53 7.53
N ARG A 191 12.14 -13.46 8.19
CA ARG A 191 10.96 -13.45 9.05
C ARG A 191 9.70 -13.25 8.20
N ARG A 192 8.67 -14.06 8.49
CA ARG A 192 7.29 -13.83 8.02
C ARG A 192 6.27 -14.17 9.10
N TRP A 193 5.15 -13.46 9.12
CA TRP A 193 3.97 -13.86 9.89
C TRP A 193 3.12 -14.76 9.00
N VAL A 194 2.76 -15.95 9.45
CA VAL A 194 2.00 -16.92 8.65
C VAL A 194 0.66 -17.21 9.28
N VAL A 195 -0.38 -17.21 8.46
CA VAL A 195 -1.77 -17.49 8.83
C VAL A 195 -2.20 -18.73 8.03
N PRO A 196 -2.03 -19.93 8.60
CA PRO A 196 -2.54 -21.16 7.99
C PRO A 196 -4.06 -21.24 8.10
N HIS A 197 -4.65 -22.09 7.28
CA HIS A 197 -6.10 -22.37 7.23
C HIS A 197 -6.95 -21.10 7.10
N ASP A 198 -6.47 -20.13 6.33
CA ASP A 198 -7.19 -18.90 6.01
C ASP A 198 -8.13 -19.16 4.81
N PRO A 199 -9.45 -19.27 5.03
CA PRO A 199 -10.39 -19.60 3.96
C PRO A 199 -10.53 -18.46 2.94
N THR A 200 -10.00 -17.26 3.23
CA THR A 200 -9.98 -16.12 2.30
C THR A 200 -8.80 -16.16 1.31
N VAL A 201 -7.96 -17.20 1.38
CA VAL A 201 -6.83 -17.38 0.48
C VAL A 201 -7.30 -18.03 -0.82
N VAL A 202 -7.15 -17.29 -1.92
CA VAL A 202 -7.43 -17.80 -3.28
C VAL A 202 -6.61 -19.07 -3.55
N PRO A 203 -7.21 -20.15 -4.10
CA PRO A 203 -6.48 -21.37 -4.44
C PRO A 203 -5.32 -21.15 -5.42
N PRO A 204 -4.18 -21.85 -5.29
CA PRO A 204 -2.99 -21.63 -6.11
C PRO A 204 -3.22 -21.62 -7.63
N GLU A 205 -4.10 -22.47 -8.14
CA GLU A 205 -4.49 -22.59 -9.55
C GLU A 205 -5.19 -21.34 -10.11
N HIS A 206 -5.70 -20.47 -9.23
CA HIS A 206 -6.37 -19.22 -9.59
C HIS A 206 -5.54 -17.97 -9.25
N ARG A 207 -4.32 -18.15 -8.74
CA ARG A 207 -3.39 -17.05 -8.42
C ARG A 207 -2.63 -16.61 -9.66
N ILE A 208 -2.83 -15.36 -10.08
CA ILE A 208 -2.08 -14.76 -11.20
C ILE A 208 -1.11 -13.73 -10.64
N TYR A 209 0.16 -14.12 -10.52
CA TYR A 209 1.24 -13.28 -10.00
C TYR A 209 2.48 -13.42 -10.89
N HIS A 210 3.10 -12.30 -11.25
CA HIS A 210 4.37 -12.30 -11.99
C HIS A 210 5.57 -12.58 -11.07
N ASP A 211 5.48 -12.15 -9.80
CA ASP A 211 6.46 -12.45 -8.75
C ASP A 211 5.72 -12.78 -7.46
N LYS A 212 6.29 -13.68 -6.65
CA LYS A 212 5.74 -14.12 -5.37
C LYS A 212 6.83 -14.51 -4.38
N PRO A 213 6.57 -14.38 -3.06
CA PRO A 213 7.48 -14.91 -2.04
C PRO A 213 7.62 -16.44 -2.12
N ASN A 214 8.66 -16.98 -1.47
CA ASN A 214 8.89 -18.42 -1.41
C ASN A 214 7.80 -19.11 -0.55
N MET A 215 6.92 -19.86 -1.23
CA MET A 215 5.85 -20.63 -0.60
C MET A 215 6.09 -22.14 -0.62
N GLN A 216 7.32 -22.62 -0.91
CA GLN A 216 7.62 -24.04 -1.10
C GLN A 216 7.13 -24.93 0.06
N ASN A 217 7.33 -24.50 1.31
CA ASN A 217 6.89 -25.26 2.49
C ASN A 217 5.35 -25.40 2.58
N TRP A 218 4.62 -24.38 2.12
CA TRP A 218 3.17 -24.29 2.26
C TRP A 218 2.43 -24.80 1.02
N GLU A 219 3.01 -24.70 -0.17
CA GLU A 219 2.36 -25.16 -1.42
C GLU A 219 2.80 -26.58 -1.83
N ALA A 220 3.99 -27.04 -1.42
CA ALA A 220 4.55 -28.31 -1.88
C ALA A 220 5.33 -29.08 -0.78
N GLY A 221 5.31 -28.61 0.46
CA GLY A 221 5.94 -29.27 1.59
C GLY A 221 5.15 -30.47 2.13
N PRO A 222 5.72 -31.25 3.07
CA PRO A 222 5.04 -32.41 3.65
C PRO A 222 3.76 -32.06 4.43
N ASN A 223 3.68 -30.83 4.95
CA ASN A 223 2.52 -30.30 5.66
C ASN A 223 1.91 -29.13 4.85
N ALA A 224 1.88 -29.26 3.52
CA ALA A 224 1.36 -28.21 2.65
C ALA A 224 -0.08 -27.83 3.04
N ASP A 225 -0.31 -26.53 3.08
CA ASP A 225 -1.60 -25.92 3.27
C ASP A 225 -1.74 -24.78 2.25
N ASN A 226 -2.49 -25.07 1.19
CA ASN A 226 -2.73 -24.12 0.11
C ASN A 226 -3.59 -22.92 0.54
N GLN A 227 -4.21 -22.97 1.74
CA GLN A 227 -4.95 -21.87 2.36
C GLN A 227 -4.07 -21.07 3.35
N THR A 228 -2.79 -20.90 3.03
CA THR A 228 -1.88 -20.11 3.87
C THR A 228 -1.67 -18.71 3.31
N ARG A 229 -1.89 -17.70 4.15
CA ARG A 229 -1.47 -16.31 3.92
C ARG A 229 -0.20 -16.01 4.71
N ILE A 230 0.71 -15.24 4.12
CA ILE A 230 1.89 -14.76 4.83
C ILE A 230 1.97 -13.23 4.79
N PHE A 231 2.61 -12.61 5.77
CA PHE A 231 3.00 -11.21 5.76
C PHE A 231 4.52 -11.13 5.93
N PHE A 232 5.17 -10.29 5.13
CA PHE A 232 6.63 -10.26 5.07
C PHE A 232 7.10 -8.86 4.68
N VAL A 233 8.40 -8.58 4.92
CA VAL A 233 9.03 -7.35 4.43
C VAL A 233 9.22 -7.48 2.92
N ALA A 234 8.46 -6.70 2.17
CA ALA A 234 8.47 -6.69 0.72
C ALA A 234 9.62 -5.81 0.21
N THR A 235 10.36 -6.31 -0.78
CA THR A 235 11.39 -5.55 -1.50
C THR A 235 10.96 -5.20 -2.90
N TRP A 236 9.71 -5.42 -3.27
CA TRP A 236 9.11 -4.94 -4.51
C TRP A 236 7.60 -5.21 -4.49
N GLY A 237 6.84 -4.42 -5.23
CA GLY A 237 5.40 -4.59 -5.42
C GLY A 237 4.91 -3.83 -6.66
N VAL A 238 3.73 -4.17 -7.14
CA VAL A 238 3.05 -3.49 -8.26
C VAL A 238 1.53 -3.57 -8.12
N CYS A 239 0.83 -2.64 -8.78
CA CYS A 239 -0.56 -2.26 -8.53
C CYS A 239 -0.76 -1.63 -7.15
N THR A 240 -1.69 -0.68 -7.07
CA THR A 240 -1.96 0.10 -5.86
C THR A 240 -3.42 0.02 -5.43
N THR A 241 -4.11 -1.08 -5.80
CA THR A 241 -5.53 -1.32 -5.51
C THR A 241 -5.89 -0.99 -4.06
N ALA A 242 -5.01 -1.34 -3.12
CA ALA A 242 -5.00 -0.68 -1.81
C ALA A 242 -3.63 -0.69 -1.14
N TYR A 243 -3.30 0.39 -0.44
CA TYR A 243 -2.13 0.43 0.44
C TYR A 243 -2.34 1.43 1.57
N ALA A 244 -1.78 1.13 2.74
CA ALA A 244 -1.67 2.10 3.81
C ALA A 244 -0.31 2.79 3.77
N VAL A 245 -0.26 4.04 4.21
CA VAL A 245 0.95 4.86 4.28
C VAL A 245 1.02 5.59 5.62
N SER A 246 2.21 5.63 6.23
CA SER A 246 2.47 6.47 7.41
C SER A 246 2.86 7.88 6.98
N ILE A 247 2.72 8.88 7.84
CA ILE A 247 3.13 10.26 7.50
C ILE A 247 4.62 10.34 7.13
N ARG A 248 5.45 9.49 7.75
CA ARG A 248 6.86 9.30 7.37
C ARG A 248 6.99 8.76 5.95
N GLY A 249 6.21 7.73 5.61
CA GLY A 249 6.11 7.19 4.26
C GLY A 249 5.66 8.25 3.25
N ALA A 250 4.64 9.04 3.57
CA ALA A 250 4.11 10.12 2.72
C ALA A 250 5.17 11.18 2.41
N MET A 251 5.96 11.61 3.40
CA MET A 251 7.08 12.53 3.19
C MET A 251 8.15 11.93 2.28
N LYS A 252 8.50 10.65 2.47
CA LYS A 252 9.46 9.95 1.60
C LYS A 252 8.92 9.80 0.17
N MET A 253 7.62 9.53 0.00
CA MET A 253 6.96 9.48 -1.30
C MET A 253 7.01 10.83 -2.00
N LEU A 254 6.68 11.93 -1.32
CA LEU A 254 6.82 13.29 -1.87
C LEU A 254 8.25 13.58 -2.31
N TYR A 255 9.23 13.24 -1.49
CA TYR A 255 10.63 13.42 -1.83
C TYR A 255 11.04 12.59 -3.06
N HIS A 256 10.72 11.30 -3.08
CA HIS A 256 11.19 10.42 -4.14
C HIS A 256 10.44 10.59 -5.45
N GLN A 257 9.10 10.61 -5.40
CA GLN A 257 8.23 10.64 -6.58
C GLN A 257 8.03 12.04 -7.17
N SER A 258 8.39 13.10 -6.45
CA SER A 258 8.24 14.49 -6.94
C SER A 258 9.54 15.30 -6.96
N LEU A 259 10.47 15.05 -6.04
CA LEU A 259 11.70 15.86 -5.90
C LEU A 259 12.97 15.11 -6.35
N SER A 260 12.87 13.81 -6.61
CA SER A 260 13.95 12.96 -7.10
C SER A 260 13.63 12.41 -8.49
N LYS A 261 14.55 11.59 -9.03
CA LYS A 261 14.44 11.04 -10.39
C LYS A 261 13.46 9.87 -10.51
N PHE A 262 12.68 9.53 -9.47
CA PHE A 262 11.62 8.53 -9.60
C PHE A 262 10.43 9.16 -10.32
N ASN A 263 10.40 8.96 -11.62
CA ASN A 263 9.44 9.51 -12.60
C ASN A 263 8.58 8.39 -13.21
N MET A 264 8.40 7.30 -12.48
CA MET A 264 7.67 6.12 -12.90
C MET A 264 6.19 6.23 -12.51
N PRO A 265 5.30 5.41 -13.08
CA PRO A 265 3.93 5.28 -12.56
C PRO A 265 3.94 5.01 -11.05
N ILE A 266 2.90 5.46 -10.35
CA ILE A 266 2.88 5.47 -8.87
C ILE A 266 3.19 4.11 -8.28
N ASP A 267 2.59 3.05 -8.81
CA ASP A 267 2.77 1.67 -8.35
C ASP A 267 4.21 1.18 -8.54
N THR A 268 4.78 1.39 -9.72
CA THR A 268 6.12 0.98 -10.07
C THR A 268 7.15 1.76 -9.25
N GLY A 269 6.96 3.07 -9.10
CA GLY A 269 7.83 3.90 -8.27
C GLY A 269 7.80 3.49 -6.80
N LEU A 270 6.64 3.15 -6.24
CA LEU A 270 6.54 2.55 -4.90
C LEU A 270 7.28 1.21 -4.83
N GLY A 271 7.15 0.36 -5.84
CA GLY A 271 7.88 -0.91 -5.94
C GLY A 271 9.39 -0.72 -5.86
N PHE A 272 9.94 0.26 -6.58
CA PHE A 272 11.37 0.60 -6.53
C PHE A 272 11.78 1.25 -5.21
N MET A 273 10.92 2.02 -4.57
CA MET A 273 11.18 2.54 -3.24
C MET A 273 11.30 1.40 -2.22
N CYS A 274 10.42 0.39 -2.27
CA CYS A 274 10.54 -0.82 -1.44
C CYS A 274 11.80 -1.65 -1.77
N ALA A 275 12.23 -1.66 -3.04
CA ALA A 275 13.41 -2.41 -3.48
C ALA A 275 14.75 -1.80 -3.08
N ASN A 276 14.77 -0.52 -2.71
CA ASN A 276 16.01 0.23 -2.53
C ASN A 276 16.23 0.70 -1.08
N PRO A 277 16.32 -0.21 -0.09
CA PRO A 277 16.61 0.16 1.30
C PRO A 277 18.03 0.74 1.48
N LEU A 278 18.95 0.54 0.53
CA LEU A 278 20.38 0.86 0.68
C LEU A 278 20.84 2.19 0.06
N GLY A 279 19.94 3.00 -0.52
CA GLY A 279 20.35 4.16 -1.34
C GLY A 279 20.03 5.57 -0.83
N ALA A 280 18.89 5.80 -0.14
CA ALA A 280 18.53 7.18 0.23
C ALA A 280 17.47 7.39 1.34
N SER A 281 16.61 6.42 1.70
CA SER A 281 15.50 6.73 2.64
C SER A 281 15.01 5.63 3.57
N ASN A 282 15.62 4.43 3.58
CA ASN A 282 15.16 3.30 4.41
C ASN A 282 13.62 3.14 4.34
N PHE A 283 13.09 2.92 3.13
CA PHE A 283 11.66 2.85 2.87
C PHE A 283 11.15 1.43 3.16
N ARG A 284 10.37 1.27 4.22
CA ARG A 284 9.99 -0.04 4.77
C ARG A 284 8.59 -0.45 4.34
N CYS A 285 8.52 -1.53 3.58
CA CYS A 285 7.27 -2.05 3.03
C CYS A 285 6.95 -3.42 3.61
N ILE A 286 5.71 -3.61 4.06
CA ILE A 286 5.18 -4.91 4.50
C ILE A 286 3.99 -5.24 3.61
N ALA A 287 3.94 -6.47 3.11
CA ALA A 287 2.86 -6.91 2.22
C ALA A 287 2.36 -8.30 2.63
N PRO A 288 1.06 -8.60 2.44
CA PRO A 288 0.56 -9.96 2.47
C PRO A 288 0.92 -10.71 1.18
N TYR A 289 0.88 -12.05 1.23
CA TYR A 289 0.74 -12.90 0.05
C TYR A 289 -0.09 -14.13 0.41
N PRO A 290 -1.15 -14.45 -0.34
CA PRO A 290 -1.75 -13.65 -1.40
C PRO A 290 -2.30 -12.30 -0.91
N THR A 291 -2.75 -11.45 -1.83
CA THR A 291 -3.28 -10.11 -1.51
C THR A 291 -4.56 -10.15 -0.65
N MET A 292 -4.81 -9.12 0.17
CA MET A 292 -6.02 -9.01 1.01
C MET A 292 -7.14 -8.21 0.34
N VAL A 293 -6.75 -7.27 -0.53
CA VAL A 293 -7.68 -6.43 -1.28
C VAL A 293 -7.49 -6.73 -2.76
N GLY A 294 -8.58 -7.12 -3.40
CA GLY A 294 -8.63 -7.54 -4.79
C GLY A 294 -9.24 -6.48 -5.71
N LEU A 295 -9.42 -6.87 -6.97
CA LEU A 295 -9.98 -6.01 -8.02
C LEU A 295 -11.41 -6.44 -8.35
N SER A 296 -12.35 -5.52 -8.21
CA SER A 296 -13.72 -5.70 -8.66
C SER A 296 -13.84 -5.47 -10.17
N ARG A 297 -14.38 -6.44 -10.88
CA ARG A 297 -14.70 -6.37 -12.32
C ARG A 297 -16.21 -6.44 -12.51
N PRO A 298 -16.87 -5.35 -12.96
CA PRO A 298 -18.31 -5.38 -13.20
C PRO A 298 -18.65 -6.22 -14.44
N ALA A 299 -19.89 -6.68 -14.53
CA ALA A 299 -20.42 -7.21 -15.78
C ALA A 299 -20.56 -6.09 -16.83
N GLY A 300 -20.56 -6.48 -18.11
CA GLY A 300 -20.73 -5.58 -19.25
C GLY A 300 -19.44 -5.23 -19.96
N ASP A 301 -19.40 -4.02 -20.52
CA ASP A 301 -18.28 -3.53 -21.34
C ASP A 301 -16.96 -3.53 -20.55
N ILE A 302 -15.96 -4.25 -21.09
CA ILE A 302 -14.69 -4.45 -20.42
C ILE A 302 -13.77 -3.21 -20.48
N THR A 303 -14.08 -2.22 -21.32
CA THR A 303 -13.40 -0.92 -21.29
C THR A 303 -13.57 -0.21 -19.95
N ARG A 304 -14.60 -0.57 -19.17
CA ARG A 304 -14.85 -0.08 -17.81
C ARG A 304 -13.87 -0.61 -16.76
N PHE A 305 -12.99 -1.54 -17.12
CA PHE A 305 -12.04 -2.17 -16.19
C PHE A 305 -10.86 -1.27 -15.83
N SER A 306 -10.44 -0.34 -16.71
CA SER A 306 -9.32 0.54 -16.43
C SER A 306 -9.42 1.86 -17.20
N ASP A 307 -9.24 2.97 -16.49
CA ASP A 307 -9.17 4.31 -17.08
C ASP A 307 -7.74 4.66 -17.58
N ILE A 308 -6.75 3.77 -17.37
CA ILE A 308 -5.35 3.97 -17.81
C ILE A 308 -5.08 3.30 -19.16
N ASN A 309 -5.64 2.12 -19.40
CA ASN A 309 -5.35 1.28 -20.57
C ASN A 309 -6.59 0.97 -21.42
N THR A 310 -7.41 1.97 -21.72
CA THR A 310 -8.68 1.81 -22.46
C THR A 310 -8.50 1.18 -23.85
N GLY A 311 -7.36 1.41 -24.50
CA GLY A 311 -7.05 0.90 -25.85
C GLY A 311 -6.71 -0.60 -25.94
N LEU A 312 -6.44 -1.29 -24.83
CA LEU A 312 -6.11 -2.73 -24.83
C LEU A 312 -7.35 -3.65 -24.91
N PHE A 313 -8.54 -3.07 -24.78
CA PHE A 313 -9.79 -3.81 -24.53
C PHE A 313 -10.84 -3.68 -25.65
N GLY A 314 -10.53 -2.93 -26.71
CA GLY A 314 -11.50 -2.52 -27.73
C GLY A 314 -12.12 -3.65 -28.58
N ASP A 315 -11.47 -4.80 -28.68
CA ASP A 315 -11.93 -5.95 -29.49
C ASP A 315 -12.48 -7.12 -28.66
N VAL A 316 -12.58 -6.98 -27.33
CA VAL A 316 -12.97 -8.08 -26.44
C VAL A 316 -14.46 -8.06 -26.16
N GLN A 317 -15.07 -9.24 -26.11
CA GLN A 317 -16.49 -9.39 -25.80
C GLN A 317 -16.82 -8.88 -24.38
N PRO A 318 -17.99 -8.23 -24.19
CA PRO A 318 -18.48 -7.86 -22.87
C PRO A 318 -18.48 -9.05 -21.91
N SER A 319 -18.17 -8.79 -20.65
CA SER A 319 -18.22 -9.82 -19.62
C SER A 319 -19.67 -10.08 -19.18
N GLU A 320 -20.13 -11.33 -19.25
CA GLU A 320 -21.50 -11.68 -18.87
C GLU A 320 -21.74 -11.61 -17.35
N LYS A 321 -20.69 -11.75 -16.54
CA LYS A 321 -20.78 -11.81 -15.07
C LYS A 321 -19.74 -10.89 -14.44
N SER A 322 -20.11 -10.28 -13.31
CA SER A 322 -19.13 -9.65 -12.43
C SER A 322 -18.27 -10.70 -11.76
N ARG A 323 -17.08 -10.30 -11.32
CA ARG A 323 -16.19 -11.11 -10.48
C ARG A 323 -15.30 -10.20 -9.66
N SER A 324 -14.72 -10.75 -8.61
CA SER A 324 -13.71 -10.07 -7.81
C SER A 324 -12.41 -10.86 -7.81
N GLU A 325 -11.39 -10.33 -8.47
CA GLU A 325 -10.10 -10.97 -8.67
C GLU A 325 -9.29 -10.90 -7.37
N GLY A 326 -8.69 -12.02 -6.96
CA GLY A 326 -7.84 -12.07 -5.76
C GLY A 326 -8.57 -12.29 -4.43
N LEU A 327 -9.88 -12.57 -4.44
CA LEU A 327 -10.72 -12.75 -3.23
C LEU A 327 -11.53 -14.04 -3.29
N VAL A 328 -12.00 -14.55 -2.14
CA VAL A 328 -12.83 -15.77 -2.07
C VAL A 328 -14.28 -15.43 -1.73
N PHE A 329 -14.48 -14.70 -0.64
CA PHE A 329 -15.77 -14.26 -0.08
C PHE A 329 -15.93 -12.75 -0.21
N SER A 330 -15.81 -12.26 -1.45
CA SER A 330 -15.90 -10.85 -1.82
C SER A 330 -17.16 -10.18 -1.26
N VAL A 331 -17.02 -8.99 -0.67
CA VAL A 331 -18.15 -8.14 -0.28
C VAL A 331 -18.98 -7.77 -1.49
N HIS A 332 -18.34 -7.38 -2.61
CA HIS A 332 -19.07 -6.98 -3.81
C HIS A 332 -19.93 -8.11 -4.39
N GLN A 333 -19.40 -9.34 -4.49
CA GLN A 333 -20.18 -10.50 -4.94
C GLN A 333 -21.24 -10.95 -3.93
N ASN A 334 -21.17 -10.48 -2.68
CA ASN A 334 -22.09 -10.81 -1.60
C ASN A 334 -23.01 -9.66 -1.16
N ILE A 335 -23.09 -8.54 -1.92
CA ILE A 335 -23.92 -7.37 -1.55
C ILE A 335 -25.36 -7.78 -1.26
N GLU A 336 -25.98 -8.60 -2.11
CA GLU A 336 -27.38 -9.03 -1.91
C GLU A 336 -27.56 -9.75 -0.58
N ARG A 337 -26.64 -10.66 -0.24
CA ARG A 337 -26.63 -11.43 1.01
C ARG A 337 -26.44 -10.52 2.23
N LEU A 338 -25.53 -9.57 2.15
CA LEU A 338 -25.25 -8.59 3.20
C LEU A 338 -26.45 -7.66 3.45
N VAL A 339 -27.06 -7.12 2.39
CA VAL A 339 -28.24 -6.24 2.49
C VAL A 339 -29.44 -6.97 3.07
N THR A 340 -29.57 -8.27 2.80
CA THR A 340 -30.67 -9.11 3.30
C THR A 340 -30.37 -9.73 4.68
N GLY A 341 -29.22 -9.44 5.28
CA GLY A 341 -28.86 -9.85 6.65
C GLY A 341 -28.43 -11.31 6.79
N HIS A 342 -27.97 -11.95 5.72
CA HIS A 342 -27.40 -13.30 5.79
C HIS A 342 -26.03 -13.29 6.48
N ALA A 343 -25.72 -14.36 7.21
CA ALA A 343 -24.41 -14.60 7.83
C ALA A 343 -23.54 -15.61 7.06
N GLU A 344 -24.08 -16.18 5.98
CA GLU A 344 -23.39 -17.10 5.06
C GLU A 344 -23.07 -16.41 3.74
N PHE A 345 -21.82 -16.54 3.31
CA PHE A 345 -21.29 -15.84 2.15
C PHE A 345 -20.87 -16.82 1.07
N GLN A 346 -21.23 -16.48 -0.16
CA GLN A 346 -20.91 -17.25 -1.35
C GLN A 346 -19.41 -17.18 -1.64
N SER A 347 -18.82 -18.34 -1.89
CA SER A 347 -17.46 -18.46 -2.38
C SER A 347 -17.40 -18.30 -3.90
N GLN A 348 -16.35 -17.62 -4.37
CA GLN A 348 -15.97 -17.63 -5.78
C GLN A 348 -15.29 -18.95 -6.21
N PHE A 349 -14.87 -19.79 -5.26
CA PHE A 349 -14.16 -21.07 -5.49
C PHE A 349 -14.82 -22.22 -4.71
N PRO A 350 -16.06 -22.61 -5.09
CA PRO A 350 -16.85 -23.58 -4.33
C PRO A 350 -16.22 -24.96 -4.23
N GLU A 351 -15.39 -25.36 -5.21
CA GLU A 351 -14.69 -26.64 -5.20
C GLU A 351 -13.64 -26.73 -4.07
N ASN A 352 -13.06 -25.60 -3.66
CA ASN A 352 -12.00 -25.55 -2.66
C ASN A 352 -12.50 -25.15 -1.27
N THR A 353 -13.59 -24.39 -1.19
CA THR A 353 -14.04 -23.73 0.06
C THR A 353 -15.52 -23.95 0.38
N GLY A 354 -16.23 -24.74 -0.44
CA GLY A 354 -17.68 -24.92 -0.34
C GLY A 354 -18.47 -23.78 -1.00
N GLU A 355 -19.74 -24.02 -1.32
CA GLU A 355 -20.60 -23.02 -1.97
C GLU A 355 -20.78 -21.76 -1.11
N THR A 356 -20.94 -21.95 0.20
CA THR A 356 -21.09 -20.89 1.18
C THR A 356 -20.32 -21.20 2.44
N MET A 357 -19.94 -20.16 3.19
CA MET A 357 -19.28 -20.29 4.49
C MET A 357 -19.82 -19.25 5.48
N GLN A 358 -19.94 -19.62 6.76
CA GLN A 358 -20.38 -18.71 7.82
C GLN A 358 -19.31 -17.66 8.13
N PHE A 359 -19.76 -16.46 8.51
CA PHE A 359 -18.86 -15.35 8.87
C PHE A 359 -17.79 -15.73 9.90
N ASP A 360 -18.19 -16.46 10.94
CA ASP A 360 -17.30 -16.84 12.05
C ASP A 360 -16.18 -17.76 11.57
N GLU A 361 -16.48 -18.66 10.62
CA GLU A 361 -15.49 -19.53 9.98
C GLU A 361 -14.53 -18.73 9.09
N ILE A 362 -15.07 -17.79 8.29
CA ILE A 362 -14.26 -16.91 7.42
C ILE A 362 -13.27 -16.08 8.24
N SER A 363 -13.64 -15.71 9.47
CA SER A 363 -12.87 -14.81 10.34
C SER A 363 -12.01 -15.53 11.39
N ALA A 364 -11.99 -16.87 11.38
CA ALA A 364 -11.41 -17.68 12.45
C ALA A 364 -9.88 -17.79 12.39
N ALA A 365 -9.27 -17.62 11.22
CA ALA A 365 -7.85 -17.91 11.03
C ALA A 365 -6.94 -17.00 11.89
N THR A 366 -5.88 -17.58 12.44
CA THR A 366 -4.91 -16.88 13.30
C THR A 366 -3.49 -17.29 12.95
N GLY A 367 -2.57 -16.33 12.95
CA GLY A 367 -1.20 -16.58 12.56
C GLY A 367 -0.19 -16.76 13.69
N HIS A 368 1.04 -17.00 13.29
CA HIS A 368 2.23 -17.07 14.13
C HIS A 368 3.47 -16.60 13.36
N GLY A 369 4.57 -16.33 14.08
CA GLY A 369 5.85 -15.98 13.46
C GLY A 369 6.58 -17.21 12.93
N GLU A 370 7.17 -17.10 11.74
CA GLU A 370 8.01 -18.11 11.10
C GLU A 370 9.31 -17.46 10.61
N VAL A 371 10.44 -18.16 10.77
CA VAL A 371 11.73 -17.76 10.20
C VAL A 371 12.13 -18.80 9.17
N VAL A 372 12.25 -18.38 7.90
CA VAL A 372 12.68 -19.26 6.80
C VAL A 372 14.19 -19.20 6.59
N ASP A 373 14.80 -20.33 6.26
CA ASP A 373 16.19 -20.32 5.82
C ASP A 373 16.29 -19.76 4.40
N LEU A 374 16.93 -18.60 4.26
CA LEU A 374 17.13 -17.94 2.96
C LEU A 374 18.30 -18.53 2.17
N GLN A 375 18.99 -19.57 2.67
CA GLN A 375 20.08 -20.24 1.97
C GLN A 375 19.62 -21.09 0.77
N VAL A 376 18.95 -20.52 -0.22
CA VAL A 376 19.02 -20.99 -1.62
C VAL A 376 18.74 -19.81 -2.55
N ARG A 377 19.80 -19.16 -3.07
CA ARG A 377 19.92 -18.59 -4.43
C ARG A 377 21.30 -17.94 -4.62
N GLU A 378 22.32 -18.77 -4.76
CA GLU A 378 23.45 -18.49 -5.65
C GLU A 378 23.46 -19.58 -6.72
N THR A 379 22.81 -19.31 -7.86
CA THR A 379 23.19 -19.77 -9.21
C THR A 379 22.48 -18.90 -10.23
#